data_AF-A0A7C6WK59-F1
#
_entry.id   AF-A0A7C6WK59-F1
#
_cell.length_a   1.000
_cell.length_b   1.000
_cell.length_c   1.000
_cell.angle_alpha   90.00
_cell.angle_beta   90.00
_cell.angle_gamma   90.00
#
_symmetry.space_group_name_H-M   'P 1'
#
loop_
_entity.id
_entity.type
_entity.pdbx_description
1 polymer ?
#
loop_
_entity_poly.entity_id
_entity_poly.type
_entity_poly.pdbx_seq_one_letter_code
_entity_poly.pdbx_strand_id
1 'polypeptide(L)'
;MAEQIKKPVKITETILRDAHQSLIATRMTTDQMLPIIEKMDKVGYHSVECWGGATFDASLRFLKEDPWERLRKLRSGFKNTKLQMLFRGQNILGYRHYADDVVAYFVQKSLANGIDIIRIFDALNDLRNLESTVNAANKEKGHSQIAISYTLGDAYTLDYYTTMAKRIEDMGASSICIKDMAGLLVPYAATELVTALKSTVSIPIDLHTHYTSGVGGMTYLKAVEAGCDIIDTAMSPFAMGTSQPATEVMVETFKGTPYDSGLDQSLLSEIADYFRPLRDQALEAGVLNPKVMGVNIKTLLYQVPGGMLSNLLSQLKDQNAEDRYYEVLEEIPRVRKDFGEPPLVTPSSQIVGTQAVLNVLSGERYKMITNESKAMLSGQYGQTVKPFNPEVVKKAIGDTEPITVRPADLIEPELDKIEAEITEWKEQDEDVLTYALFPQVALDFFKYRQAQKTKVDVTVADTQNQAYPV
;
A
#
# COMPACT_ATOMS: atom_id res chain seq x y z
N MET A 1 -25.12 -18.23 -33.40
CA MET A 1 -24.75 -17.67 -32.08
C MET A 1 -24.11 -16.33 -32.37
N ALA A 2 -24.56 -15.25 -31.74
CA ALA A 2 -23.92 -13.94 -31.93
C ALA A 2 -22.43 -14.05 -31.53
N GLU A 3 -21.55 -13.49 -32.34
CA GLU A 3 -20.11 -13.46 -32.08
C GLU A 3 -19.88 -12.72 -30.75
N GLN A 4 -19.54 -13.47 -29.69
CA GLN A 4 -19.28 -12.87 -28.38
C GLN A 4 -17.99 -12.04 -28.48
N ILE A 5 -18.10 -10.73 -28.26
CA ILE A 5 -16.95 -9.83 -28.22
C ILE A 5 -16.07 -10.26 -27.05
N LYS A 6 -14.87 -10.77 -27.36
CA LYS A 6 -13.87 -11.14 -26.34
C LYS A 6 -13.35 -9.88 -25.64
N LYS A 7 -13.31 -9.92 -24.31
CA LYS A 7 -12.75 -8.90 -23.44
C LYS A 7 -11.90 -9.56 -22.33
N PRO A 8 -10.74 -10.14 -22.68
CA PRO A 8 -9.88 -10.83 -21.70
C PRO A 8 -9.59 -9.94 -20.50
N VAL A 9 -9.83 -10.46 -19.29
CA VAL A 9 -9.44 -9.75 -18.06
C VAL A 9 -7.92 -9.75 -17.95
N LYS A 10 -7.36 -8.61 -17.53
CA LYS A 10 -5.94 -8.48 -17.25
C LYS A 10 -5.67 -8.76 -15.78
N ILE A 11 -4.53 -9.38 -15.49
CA ILE A 11 -4.13 -9.72 -14.12
C ILE A 11 -2.87 -8.97 -13.72
N THR A 12 -2.94 -8.32 -12.56
CA THR A 12 -1.77 -7.83 -11.84
C THR A 12 -1.45 -8.79 -10.71
N GLU A 13 -0.25 -9.36 -10.72
CA GLU A 13 0.20 -10.34 -9.73
C GLU A 13 0.92 -9.64 -8.55
N THR A 14 0.48 -9.91 -7.32
CA THR A 14 0.94 -9.20 -6.11
C THR A 14 1.88 -10.02 -5.21
N ILE A 15 2.25 -11.25 -5.61
CA ILE A 15 3.08 -12.17 -4.81
C ILE A 15 4.40 -11.56 -4.32
N LEU A 16 5.00 -10.65 -5.11
CA LEU A 16 6.28 -10.01 -4.80
C LEU A 16 6.15 -8.72 -3.96
N ARG A 17 4.92 -8.29 -3.62
CA ARG A 17 4.67 -7.09 -2.80
C ARG A 17 3.54 -7.30 -1.79
N ASP A 18 2.28 -7.19 -2.19
CA ASP A 18 1.17 -7.10 -1.23
C ASP A 18 0.86 -8.41 -0.53
N ALA A 19 1.05 -9.54 -1.22
CA ALA A 19 0.74 -10.85 -0.66
C ALA A 19 1.61 -11.15 0.56
N HIS A 20 2.92 -10.97 0.42
CA HIS A 20 3.86 -11.19 1.53
C HIS A 20 3.84 -10.06 2.56
N GLN A 21 3.50 -8.83 2.15
CA GLN A 21 3.19 -7.74 3.08
C GLN A 21 2.01 -8.10 4.00
N SER A 22 0.98 -8.73 3.44
CA SER A 22 -0.25 -9.08 4.14
C SER A 22 -0.13 -10.32 5.03
N LEU A 23 0.66 -11.31 4.60
CA LEU A 23 0.70 -12.62 5.25
C LEU A 23 1.97 -12.90 6.07
N ILE A 24 3.11 -12.31 5.69
CA ILE A 24 4.39 -12.54 6.36
C ILE A 24 5.12 -11.24 6.71
N ALA A 25 4.35 -10.19 7.01
CA ALA A 25 4.83 -8.90 7.47
C ALA A 25 5.92 -8.27 6.57
N THR A 26 5.90 -8.56 5.26
CA THR A 26 6.87 -8.04 4.28
C THR A 26 8.28 -8.64 4.42
N ARG A 27 8.39 -9.93 4.77
CA ARG A 27 9.67 -10.60 5.05
C ARG A 27 10.25 -11.45 3.91
N MET A 28 9.68 -11.38 2.71
CA MET A 28 10.27 -12.06 1.54
C MET A 28 11.55 -11.33 1.10
N THR A 29 12.67 -12.06 1.03
CA THR A 29 13.99 -11.52 0.64
C THR A 29 14.13 -11.41 -0.87
N THR A 30 15.06 -10.58 -1.35
CA THR A 30 15.34 -10.51 -2.80
C THR A 30 15.77 -11.89 -3.33
N ASP A 31 16.61 -12.61 -2.60
CA ASP A 31 17.11 -13.94 -3.02
C ASP A 31 16.01 -15.00 -3.12
N GLN A 32 14.93 -14.88 -2.34
CA GLN A 32 13.74 -15.72 -2.47
C GLN A 32 12.86 -15.32 -3.67
N MET A 33 12.98 -14.10 -4.19
CA MET A 33 12.20 -13.64 -5.34
C MET A 33 12.86 -14.03 -6.66
N LEU A 34 14.18 -13.82 -6.78
CA LEU A 34 14.89 -13.90 -8.07
C LEU A 34 14.76 -15.24 -8.82
N PRO A 35 14.81 -16.42 -8.18
CA PRO A 35 14.84 -17.68 -8.93
C PRO A 35 13.59 -17.96 -9.78
N ILE A 36 12.46 -17.30 -9.50
CA ILE A 36 11.19 -17.56 -10.20
C ILE A 36 10.79 -16.47 -11.21
N ILE A 37 11.45 -15.30 -11.21
CA ILE A 37 11.00 -14.13 -11.98
C ILE A 37 10.96 -14.36 -13.49
N GLU A 38 11.90 -15.13 -14.06
CA GLU A 38 11.90 -15.43 -15.50
C GLU A 38 10.69 -16.27 -15.92
N LYS A 39 10.18 -17.11 -15.01
CA LYS A 39 8.98 -17.91 -15.23
C LYS A 39 7.74 -17.03 -15.13
N MET A 40 7.69 -16.15 -14.13
CA MET A 40 6.62 -15.16 -13.98
C MET A 40 6.54 -14.23 -15.19
N ASP A 41 7.68 -13.81 -15.76
CA ASP A 41 7.72 -12.92 -16.92
C ASP A 41 7.13 -13.54 -18.20
N LYS A 42 7.10 -14.87 -18.28
CA LYS A 42 6.52 -15.62 -19.42
C LYS A 42 5.01 -15.81 -19.33
N VAL A 43 4.40 -15.53 -18.18
CA VAL A 43 2.96 -15.77 -17.97
C VAL A 43 2.11 -14.86 -18.86
N GLY A 44 2.52 -13.61 -19.05
CA GLY A 44 1.73 -12.60 -19.75
C GLY A 44 0.85 -11.76 -18.83
N TYR A 45 1.25 -11.57 -17.57
CA TYR A 45 0.60 -10.65 -16.64
C TYR A 45 0.54 -9.22 -17.23
N HIS A 46 -0.48 -8.46 -16.82
CA HIS A 46 -0.53 -7.03 -17.11
C HIS A 46 0.59 -6.28 -16.42
N SER A 47 0.78 -6.59 -15.14
CA SER A 47 1.90 -6.13 -14.33
C SER A 47 2.19 -7.11 -13.20
N VAL A 48 3.38 -7.00 -12.61
CA VAL A 48 3.70 -7.61 -11.32
C VAL A 48 3.94 -6.46 -10.35
N GLU A 49 3.14 -6.41 -9.30
CA GLU A 49 3.36 -5.46 -8.22
C GLU A 49 4.47 -5.99 -7.32
N CYS A 50 5.63 -5.32 -7.33
CA CYS A 50 6.86 -5.83 -6.73
C CYS A 50 7.60 -4.81 -5.87
N TRP A 51 7.07 -3.60 -5.72
CA TRP A 51 7.77 -2.51 -5.05
C TRP A 51 6.84 -1.50 -4.39
N GLY A 52 7.40 -0.59 -3.60
CA GLY A 52 6.63 0.35 -2.79
C GLY A 52 5.89 -0.33 -1.63
N GLY A 53 4.81 0.29 -1.14
CA GLY A 53 4.17 -0.15 0.09
C GLY A 53 5.16 -0.20 1.26
N ALA A 54 5.15 -1.28 2.04
CA ALA A 54 6.07 -1.47 3.15
C ALA A 54 7.42 -2.10 2.74
N THR A 55 7.58 -2.53 1.47
CA THR A 55 8.79 -3.27 1.04
C THR A 55 10.05 -2.42 1.15
N PHE A 56 9.95 -1.11 0.98
CA PHE A 56 11.10 -0.21 1.05
C PHE A 56 11.68 -0.13 2.47
N ASP A 57 10.86 0.20 3.48
CA ASP A 57 11.25 0.18 4.90
C ASP A 57 11.70 -1.21 5.33
N ALA A 58 10.94 -2.25 4.96
CA ALA A 58 11.23 -3.61 5.39
C ALA A 58 12.56 -4.16 4.84
N SER A 59 12.90 -3.83 3.59
CA SER A 59 14.18 -4.22 2.97
C SER A 59 15.35 -3.69 3.79
N LEU A 60 15.30 -2.40 4.15
CA LEU A 60 16.35 -1.76 4.93
C LEU A 60 16.38 -2.28 6.37
N ARG A 61 15.24 -2.22 7.05
CA ARG A 61 15.13 -2.41 8.50
C ARG A 61 15.30 -3.86 8.94
N PHE A 62 14.74 -4.80 8.18
CA PHE A 62 14.62 -6.20 8.62
C PHE A 62 15.43 -7.15 7.76
N LEU A 63 15.58 -6.86 6.47
CA LEU A 63 16.26 -7.75 5.53
C LEU A 63 17.72 -7.32 5.29
N LYS A 64 18.06 -6.08 5.65
CA LYS A 64 19.37 -5.45 5.38
C LYS A 64 19.72 -5.49 3.89
N GLU A 65 18.73 -5.21 3.06
CA GLU A 65 18.83 -5.18 1.60
C GLU A 65 18.54 -3.76 1.08
N ASP A 66 19.21 -3.36 0.01
CA ASP A 66 18.92 -2.12 -0.70
C ASP A 66 17.64 -2.29 -1.56
N PRO A 67 16.56 -1.55 -1.29
CA PRO A 67 15.33 -1.65 -2.07
C PRO A 67 15.51 -1.21 -3.53
N TRP A 68 16.45 -0.32 -3.85
CA TRP A 68 16.75 0.10 -5.22
C TRP A 68 17.49 -0.99 -5.98
N GLU A 69 18.42 -1.69 -5.33
CA GLU A 69 19.08 -2.85 -5.90
C GLU A 69 18.09 -3.99 -6.17
N ARG A 70 17.17 -4.25 -5.23
CA ARG A 70 16.05 -5.18 -5.43
C ARG A 70 15.27 -4.84 -6.70
N LEU A 71 14.85 -3.58 -6.86
CA LEU A 71 14.11 -3.14 -8.05
C LEU A 71 14.90 -3.38 -9.34
N ARG A 72 16.18 -2.99 -9.39
CA ARG A 72 17.04 -3.20 -10.56
C ARG A 72 17.20 -4.68 -10.90
N LYS A 73 17.38 -5.53 -9.89
CA LYS A 73 17.46 -7.00 -10.06
C LYS A 73 16.15 -7.59 -10.60
N LEU A 74 15.01 -7.17 -10.07
CA LEU A 74 13.70 -7.58 -10.58
C LEU A 74 13.48 -7.13 -12.03
N ARG A 75 13.77 -5.86 -12.35
CA ARG A 75 13.73 -5.33 -13.72
C ARG A 75 14.66 -6.09 -14.67
N SER A 76 15.78 -6.59 -14.16
CA SER A 76 16.70 -7.39 -14.96
C SER A 76 16.10 -8.72 -15.40
N GLY A 77 15.18 -9.33 -14.63
CA GLY A 77 14.53 -10.59 -14.99
C GLY A 77 13.16 -10.46 -15.63
N PHE A 78 12.38 -9.42 -15.30
CA PHE A 78 11.16 -9.10 -16.02
C PHE A 78 11.50 -8.31 -17.28
N LYS A 79 11.26 -8.85 -18.48
CA LYS A 79 11.49 -8.16 -19.77
C LYS A 79 10.21 -7.85 -20.52
N ASN A 80 9.16 -8.64 -20.31
CA ASN A 80 7.91 -8.57 -21.03
C ASN A 80 6.77 -8.01 -20.15
N THR A 81 6.90 -8.18 -18.84
CA THR A 81 5.89 -7.78 -17.86
C THR A 81 6.21 -6.41 -17.25
N LYS A 82 5.18 -5.59 -17.06
CA LYS A 82 5.32 -4.29 -16.40
C LYS A 82 5.58 -4.47 -14.90
N LEU A 83 6.45 -3.64 -14.33
CA LEU A 83 6.64 -3.56 -12.88
C LEU A 83 5.75 -2.46 -12.30
N GLN A 84 5.03 -2.80 -11.25
CA GLN A 84 4.12 -1.90 -10.56
C GLN A 84 4.56 -1.66 -9.13
N MET A 85 4.34 -0.44 -8.64
CA MET A 85 4.53 -0.09 -7.23
C MET A 85 3.29 0.56 -6.62
N LEU A 86 3.17 0.43 -5.30
CA LEU A 86 2.22 1.21 -4.50
C LEU A 86 2.90 2.47 -3.92
N PHE A 87 2.32 3.64 -4.18
CA PHE A 87 2.85 4.96 -3.85
C PHE A 87 1.81 5.81 -3.10
N ARG A 88 2.17 6.39 -1.95
CA ARG A 88 1.24 7.07 -1.03
C ARG A 88 1.14 8.58 -1.30
N GLY A 89 0.91 9.00 -2.54
CA GLY A 89 0.81 10.43 -2.90
C GLY A 89 1.93 11.27 -2.29
N GLN A 90 1.60 12.37 -1.63
CA GLN A 90 2.57 13.24 -0.96
C GLN A 90 3.37 12.56 0.18
N ASN A 91 2.93 11.41 0.70
CA ASN A 91 3.70 10.62 1.67
C ASN A 91 4.75 9.71 1.05
N ILE A 92 4.77 9.52 -0.28
CA ILE A 92 5.69 8.61 -0.98
C ILE A 92 5.60 7.19 -0.39
N LEU A 93 6.58 6.77 0.43
CA LEU A 93 6.57 5.51 1.18
C LEU A 93 6.74 5.73 2.70
N GLY A 94 6.84 6.99 3.13
CA GLY A 94 7.01 7.40 4.52
C GLY A 94 5.68 7.66 5.24
N TYR A 95 5.74 8.50 6.28
CA TYR A 95 4.64 8.73 7.24
C TYR A 95 4.25 10.22 7.42
N ARG A 96 4.93 11.15 6.73
CA ARG A 96 4.61 12.58 6.66
C ARG A 96 4.47 13.03 5.20
N HIS A 97 3.95 14.24 4.94
CA HIS A 97 4.08 14.84 3.61
C HIS A 97 5.52 15.30 3.38
N TYR A 98 5.98 15.15 2.14
CA TYR A 98 7.28 15.62 1.66
C TYR A 98 7.10 16.81 0.72
N ALA A 99 8.13 17.64 0.57
CA ALA A 99 8.13 18.69 -0.45
C ALA A 99 8.07 18.11 -1.89
N ASP A 100 7.61 18.93 -2.83
CA ASP A 100 7.36 18.51 -4.21
C ASP A 100 8.62 18.12 -4.98
N ASP A 101 9.76 18.70 -4.64
CA ASP A 101 11.06 18.31 -5.19
C ASP A 101 11.41 16.86 -4.83
N VAL A 102 11.22 16.46 -3.57
CA VAL A 102 11.44 15.08 -3.10
C VAL A 102 10.47 14.11 -3.78
N VAL A 103 9.19 14.45 -3.88
CA VAL A 103 8.18 13.62 -4.56
C VAL A 103 8.53 13.42 -6.04
N ALA A 104 8.81 14.52 -6.74
CA ALA A 104 9.13 14.47 -8.17
C ALA A 104 10.42 13.67 -8.43
N TYR A 105 11.44 13.85 -7.60
CA TYR A 105 12.70 13.12 -7.73
C TYR A 105 12.53 11.62 -7.41
N PHE A 106 11.72 11.28 -6.42
CA PHE A 106 11.40 9.88 -6.13
C PHE A 106 10.67 9.20 -7.30
N VAL A 107 9.69 9.88 -7.91
CA VAL A 107 8.99 9.37 -9.09
C VAL A 107 9.95 9.15 -10.24
N GLN A 108 10.80 10.14 -10.54
CA GLN A 108 11.82 10.04 -11.58
C GLN A 108 12.73 8.84 -11.36
N LYS A 109 13.30 8.69 -10.15
CA LYS A 109 14.20 7.57 -9.84
C LYS A 109 13.50 6.22 -9.85
N SER A 110 12.23 6.15 -9.45
CA SER A 110 11.42 4.92 -9.52
C SER A 110 11.26 4.44 -10.97
N LEU A 111 10.88 5.35 -11.88
CA LEU A 111 10.72 5.03 -13.30
C LEU A 111 12.08 4.69 -13.94
N ALA A 112 13.12 5.47 -13.66
CA ALA A 112 14.47 5.24 -14.19
C ALA A 112 15.07 3.88 -13.76
N ASN A 113 14.71 3.38 -12.56
CA ASN A 113 15.18 2.08 -12.07
C ASN A 113 14.30 0.89 -12.48
N GLY A 114 13.16 1.14 -13.16
CA GLY A 114 12.41 0.09 -13.86
C GLY A 114 10.94 -0.07 -13.48
N ILE A 115 10.38 0.79 -12.64
CA ILE A 115 8.91 0.85 -12.46
C ILE A 115 8.27 1.35 -13.74
N ASP A 116 7.18 0.71 -14.16
CA ASP A 116 6.35 1.12 -15.29
C ASP A 116 5.04 1.76 -14.84
N ILE A 117 4.42 1.21 -13.78
CA ILE A 117 3.13 1.65 -13.24
C ILE A 117 3.30 2.12 -11.79
N ILE A 118 2.94 3.37 -11.53
CA ILE A 118 2.89 3.93 -10.18
C ILE A 118 1.41 3.99 -9.77
N ARG A 119 1.01 3.12 -8.83
CA ARG A 119 -0.32 3.18 -8.22
C ARG A 119 -0.31 4.19 -7.07
N ILE A 120 -0.90 5.35 -7.30
CA ILE A 120 -0.86 6.53 -6.44
C ILE A 120 -2.15 6.60 -5.64
N PHE A 121 -2.08 6.66 -4.30
CA PHE A 121 -3.26 6.86 -3.46
C PHE A 121 -2.99 7.87 -2.33
N ASP A 122 -4.06 8.50 -1.87
CA ASP A 122 -4.08 9.34 -0.67
C ASP A 122 -4.93 8.67 0.41
N ALA A 123 -4.50 8.74 1.67
CA ALA A 123 -5.19 8.04 2.75
C ALA A 123 -6.55 8.65 3.13
N LEU A 124 -6.81 9.90 2.72
CA LEU A 124 -8.06 10.63 2.91
C LEU A 124 -8.87 10.75 1.61
N ASN A 125 -8.36 10.18 0.50
CA ASN A 125 -8.83 10.42 -0.87
C ASN A 125 -8.80 11.92 -1.29
N ASP A 126 -7.89 12.71 -0.73
CA ASP A 126 -7.67 14.10 -1.13
C ASP A 126 -6.80 14.16 -2.39
N LEU A 127 -7.44 14.38 -3.55
CA LEU A 127 -6.74 14.41 -4.84
C LEU A 127 -5.66 15.50 -4.93
N ARG A 128 -5.74 16.57 -4.14
CA ARG A 128 -4.73 17.64 -4.13
C ARG A 128 -3.35 17.08 -3.74
N ASN A 129 -3.31 16.10 -2.84
CA ASN A 129 -2.09 15.43 -2.40
C ASN A 129 -1.49 14.50 -3.46
N LEU A 130 -2.14 14.33 -4.62
CA LEU A 130 -1.69 13.45 -5.70
C LEU A 130 -1.11 14.22 -6.89
N GLU A 131 -1.39 15.52 -6.98
CA GLU A 131 -1.05 16.36 -8.13
C GLU A 131 0.44 16.31 -8.47
N SER A 132 1.31 16.47 -7.48
CA SER A 132 2.77 16.43 -7.66
C SER A 132 3.25 15.09 -8.22
N THR A 133 2.75 13.98 -7.67
CA THR A 133 3.11 12.62 -8.12
C THR A 133 2.63 12.36 -9.55
N VAL A 134 1.39 12.75 -9.88
CA VAL A 134 0.80 12.57 -11.21
C VAL A 134 1.54 13.41 -12.25
N ASN A 135 1.82 14.68 -11.94
CA ASN A 135 2.57 15.58 -12.80
C ASN A 135 3.99 15.04 -13.07
N ALA A 136 4.69 14.56 -12.03
CA ALA A 136 6.01 13.97 -12.18
C ALA A 136 5.98 12.68 -13.03
N ALA A 137 5.00 11.80 -12.80
CA ALA A 137 4.87 10.56 -13.55
C ALA A 137 4.59 10.83 -15.04
N ASN A 138 3.67 11.76 -15.32
CA ASN A 138 3.33 12.17 -16.68
C ASN A 138 4.51 12.84 -17.40
N LYS A 139 5.28 13.69 -16.69
CA LYS A 139 6.49 14.32 -17.22
C LYS A 139 7.54 13.29 -17.64
N GLU A 140 7.71 12.25 -16.83
CA GLU A 140 8.63 11.14 -17.09
C GLU A 140 8.01 10.05 -18.00
N LYS A 141 6.78 10.26 -18.51
CA LYS A 141 6.03 9.35 -19.38
C LYS A 141 5.77 7.97 -18.75
N GLY A 142 5.72 7.90 -17.42
CA GLY A 142 5.30 6.72 -16.66
C GLY A 142 3.78 6.56 -16.66
N HIS A 143 3.29 5.38 -16.24
CA HIS A 143 1.86 5.14 -16.09
C HIS A 143 1.41 5.55 -14.69
N SER A 144 0.72 6.68 -14.56
CA SER A 144 0.11 7.12 -13.31
C SER A 144 -1.28 6.49 -13.12
N GLN A 145 -1.38 5.48 -12.26
CA GLN A 145 -2.66 4.88 -11.87
C GLN A 145 -3.13 5.50 -10.56
N ILE A 146 -4.20 6.29 -10.56
CA ILE A 146 -4.72 6.85 -9.29
C ILE A 146 -5.68 5.85 -8.67
N ALA A 147 -5.46 5.52 -7.40
CA ALA A 147 -6.33 4.62 -6.64
C ALA A 147 -7.27 5.40 -5.72
N ILE A 148 -8.57 5.11 -5.82
CA ILE A 148 -9.58 5.59 -4.89
C ILE A 148 -9.70 4.54 -3.78
N SER A 149 -9.37 4.91 -2.54
CA SER A 149 -9.51 4.01 -1.40
C SER A 149 -10.99 3.78 -1.11
N TYR A 150 -11.48 2.55 -1.28
CA TYR A 150 -12.89 2.20 -1.11
C TYR A 150 -13.24 2.04 0.37
N THR A 151 -14.35 2.64 0.79
CA THR A 151 -14.85 2.55 2.16
C THR A 151 -16.36 2.76 2.21
N LEU A 152 -16.99 2.45 3.34
CA LEU A 152 -18.43 2.55 3.54
C LEU A 152 -18.76 3.74 4.46
N GLY A 153 -19.89 4.39 4.18
CA GLY A 153 -20.46 5.46 4.98
C GLY A 153 -21.38 6.34 4.14
N ASP A 154 -22.21 7.14 4.80
CA ASP A 154 -23.26 7.92 4.13
C ASP A 154 -22.74 8.92 3.09
N ALA A 155 -21.48 9.37 3.23
CA ALA A 155 -20.84 10.26 2.25
C ALA A 155 -20.17 9.52 1.08
N TYR A 156 -19.97 8.20 1.18
CA TYR A 156 -19.30 7.38 0.16
C TYR A 156 -20.33 6.79 -0.80
N THR A 157 -21.07 7.67 -1.47
CA THR A 157 -22.12 7.31 -2.44
C THR A 157 -21.54 7.00 -3.82
N LEU A 158 -22.37 6.48 -4.72
CA LEU A 158 -21.96 6.29 -6.12
C LEU A 158 -21.51 7.61 -6.77
N ASP A 159 -22.21 8.71 -6.46
CA ASP A 159 -21.88 10.07 -6.94
C ASP A 159 -20.51 10.55 -6.46
N TYR A 160 -20.14 10.24 -5.21
CA TYR A 160 -18.80 10.51 -4.70
C TYR A 160 -17.74 9.81 -5.56
N TYR A 161 -17.92 8.51 -5.83
CA TYR A 161 -16.94 7.73 -6.59
C TYR A 161 -16.88 8.14 -8.07
N THR A 162 -18.00 8.43 -8.73
CA THR A 162 -18.02 8.87 -10.13
C THR A 162 -17.46 10.30 -10.28
N THR A 163 -17.78 11.21 -9.36
CA THR A 163 -17.19 12.55 -9.33
C THR A 163 -15.68 12.49 -9.14
N MET A 164 -15.21 11.63 -8.22
CA MET A 164 -13.78 11.41 -7.99
C MET A 164 -13.10 10.86 -9.24
N ALA A 165 -13.70 9.85 -9.88
CA ALA A 165 -13.16 9.25 -11.10
C ALA A 165 -13.04 10.27 -12.24
N LYS A 166 -14.04 11.15 -12.41
CA LYS A 166 -13.96 12.19 -13.43
C LYS A 166 -12.82 13.17 -13.17
N ARG A 167 -12.66 13.61 -11.92
CA ARG A 167 -11.54 14.48 -11.51
C ARG A 167 -10.18 13.81 -11.71
N ILE A 168 -10.09 12.50 -11.48
CA ILE A 168 -8.87 11.72 -11.72
C ILE A 168 -8.52 11.67 -13.21
N GLU A 169 -9.51 11.45 -14.08
CA GLU A 169 -9.31 11.48 -15.54
C GLU A 169 -8.86 12.88 -16.00
N ASP A 170 -9.52 13.93 -15.50
CA ASP A 170 -9.20 15.32 -15.85
C ASP A 170 -7.81 15.76 -15.32
N MET A 171 -7.31 15.15 -14.24
CA MET A 171 -5.94 15.32 -13.73
C MET A 171 -4.88 14.68 -14.64
N GLY A 172 -5.30 13.86 -15.60
CA GLY A 172 -4.40 13.20 -16.55
C GLY A 172 -3.88 11.84 -16.07
N ALA A 173 -4.62 11.13 -15.22
CA ALA A 173 -4.29 9.76 -14.85
C ALA A 173 -4.40 8.80 -16.05
N SER A 174 -3.53 7.78 -16.09
CA SER A 174 -3.51 6.76 -17.14
C SER A 174 -4.52 5.63 -16.88
N SER A 175 -4.87 5.37 -15.62
CA SER A 175 -5.95 4.47 -15.21
C SER A 175 -6.42 4.77 -13.79
N ILE A 176 -7.56 4.21 -13.40
CA ILE A 176 -8.10 4.27 -12.04
C ILE A 176 -8.02 2.89 -11.40
N CYS A 177 -7.66 2.83 -10.12
CA CYS A 177 -7.79 1.63 -9.29
C CYS A 177 -8.84 1.85 -8.21
N ILE A 178 -9.81 0.95 -8.07
CA ILE A 178 -10.63 0.86 -6.86
C ILE A 178 -9.80 0.08 -5.85
N LYS A 179 -9.29 0.76 -4.82
CA LYS A 179 -8.47 0.13 -3.78
C LYS A 179 -9.30 -0.21 -2.55
N ASP A 180 -9.80 -1.43 -2.51
CA ASP A 180 -10.52 -2.00 -1.38
C ASP A 180 -9.55 -2.71 -0.41
N MET A 181 -8.81 -1.89 0.34
CA MET A 181 -7.75 -2.32 1.26
C MET A 181 -8.23 -3.23 2.41
N ALA A 182 -9.52 -3.24 2.71
CA ALA A 182 -10.09 -4.04 3.79
C ALA A 182 -11.01 -5.17 3.31
N GLY A 183 -11.27 -5.30 2.01
CA GLY A 183 -12.18 -6.32 1.48
C GLY A 183 -13.65 -6.03 1.83
N LEU A 184 -14.07 -4.77 1.69
CA LEU A 184 -15.39 -4.24 2.02
C LEU A 184 -16.38 -4.28 0.85
N LEU A 185 -15.87 -4.26 -0.38
CA LEU A 185 -16.70 -4.18 -1.57
C LEU A 185 -17.38 -5.54 -1.80
N VAL A 186 -18.70 -5.57 -1.69
CA VAL A 186 -19.49 -6.79 -1.92
C VAL A 186 -19.86 -6.94 -3.40
N PRO A 187 -20.16 -8.17 -3.88
CA PRO A 187 -20.23 -8.44 -5.32
C PRO A 187 -21.27 -7.62 -6.11
N TYR A 188 -22.46 -7.41 -5.56
CA TYR A 188 -23.49 -6.61 -6.23
C TYR A 188 -23.16 -5.12 -6.24
N ALA A 189 -22.58 -4.60 -5.15
CA ALA A 189 -22.08 -3.22 -5.10
C ALA A 189 -20.92 -3.02 -6.09
N ALA A 190 -20.08 -4.03 -6.31
CA ALA A 190 -19.03 -3.99 -7.34
C ALA A 190 -19.63 -3.86 -8.75
N THR A 191 -20.74 -4.55 -9.03
CA THR A 191 -21.44 -4.43 -10.32
C THR A 191 -21.91 -2.99 -10.53
N GLU A 192 -22.57 -2.41 -9.53
CA GLU A 192 -23.08 -1.04 -9.59
C GLU A 192 -21.96 -0.02 -9.76
N LEU A 193 -20.93 -0.10 -8.91
CA LEU A 193 -19.80 0.82 -8.91
C LEU A 193 -19.03 0.77 -10.22
N VAL A 194 -18.61 -0.42 -10.67
CA VAL A 194 -17.81 -0.55 -11.91
C VAL A 194 -18.60 -0.09 -13.12
N THR A 195 -19.89 -0.44 -13.22
CA THR A 195 -20.75 0.00 -14.33
C THR A 195 -20.83 1.53 -14.39
N ALA A 196 -21.00 2.19 -13.24
CA ALA A 196 -21.06 3.64 -13.16
C ALA A 196 -19.72 4.29 -13.54
N LEU A 197 -18.60 3.75 -13.04
CA LEU A 197 -17.26 4.26 -13.40
C LEU A 197 -16.99 4.12 -14.89
N LYS A 198 -17.25 2.95 -15.49
CA LYS A 198 -17.07 2.71 -16.94
C LYS A 198 -17.98 3.58 -17.82
N SER A 199 -19.09 4.06 -17.28
CA SER A 199 -19.97 5.01 -17.97
C SER A 199 -19.53 6.47 -17.80
N THR A 200 -18.68 6.75 -16.79
CA THR A 200 -18.24 8.10 -16.43
C THR A 200 -16.91 8.47 -17.07
N VAL A 201 -15.98 7.52 -17.15
CA VAL A 201 -14.61 7.74 -17.64
C VAL A 201 -14.24 6.77 -18.75
N SER A 202 -13.26 7.17 -19.56
CA SER A 202 -12.73 6.40 -20.69
C SER A 202 -11.47 5.60 -20.36
N ILE A 203 -10.73 6.01 -19.32
CA ILE A 203 -9.51 5.32 -18.89
C ILE A 203 -9.81 3.96 -18.22
N PRO A 204 -8.87 3.00 -18.24
CA PRO A 204 -9.08 1.68 -17.67
C PRO A 204 -9.38 1.70 -16.17
N ILE A 205 -10.23 0.77 -15.73
CA ILE A 205 -10.57 0.53 -14.33
C ILE A 205 -9.90 -0.77 -13.87
N ASP A 206 -9.19 -0.67 -12.78
CA ASP A 206 -8.53 -1.75 -12.07
C ASP A 206 -9.22 -1.95 -10.71
N LEU A 207 -9.33 -3.18 -10.25
CA LEU A 207 -9.89 -3.50 -8.94
C LEU A 207 -8.90 -4.30 -8.11
N HIS A 208 -8.54 -3.69 -6.98
CA HIS A 208 -7.69 -4.28 -5.96
C HIS A 208 -8.52 -4.54 -4.70
N THR A 209 -8.62 -5.80 -4.26
CA THR A 209 -9.28 -6.15 -2.99
C THR A 209 -8.51 -7.19 -2.20
N HIS A 210 -8.79 -7.24 -0.90
CA HIS A 210 -8.30 -8.30 -0.01
C HIS A 210 -9.41 -9.32 0.29
N TYR A 211 -9.03 -10.54 0.62
CA TYR A 211 -9.95 -11.66 0.86
C TYR A 211 -10.45 -11.76 2.31
N THR A 212 -10.19 -10.75 3.16
CA THR A 212 -10.39 -10.84 4.61
C THR A 212 -11.84 -11.19 4.98
N SER A 213 -12.80 -10.63 4.24
CA SER A 213 -14.24 -10.87 4.41
C SER A 213 -14.74 -12.17 3.76
N GLY A 214 -13.91 -12.82 2.94
CA GLY A 214 -14.26 -14.03 2.18
C GLY A 214 -14.97 -13.76 0.85
N VAL A 215 -15.28 -12.50 0.50
CA VAL A 215 -16.06 -12.18 -0.72
C VAL A 215 -15.21 -11.73 -1.92
N GLY A 216 -13.89 -11.60 -1.77
CA GLY A 216 -13.02 -10.99 -2.80
C GLY A 216 -13.14 -11.63 -4.18
N GLY A 217 -13.15 -12.97 -4.27
CA GLY A 217 -13.25 -13.69 -5.55
C GLY A 217 -14.60 -13.50 -6.24
N MET A 218 -15.69 -13.51 -5.46
CA MET A 218 -17.02 -13.18 -5.98
C MET A 218 -17.11 -11.71 -6.43
N THR A 219 -16.42 -10.83 -5.73
CA THR A 219 -16.36 -9.40 -6.05
C THR A 219 -15.64 -9.19 -7.39
N TYR A 220 -14.52 -9.87 -7.62
CA TYR A 220 -13.84 -9.88 -8.92
C TYR A 220 -14.71 -10.44 -10.04
N LEU A 221 -15.39 -11.57 -9.80
CA LEU A 221 -16.32 -12.14 -10.79
C LEU A 221 -17.34 -11.09 -11.26
N LYS A 222 -18.03 -10.45 -10.31
CA LYS A 222 -19.05 -9.43 -10.63
C LYS A 222 -18.46 -8.15 -11.22
N ALA A 223 -17.29 -7.71 -10.77
CA ALA A 223 -16.61 -6.53 -11.30
C ALA A 223 -16.17 -6.73 -12.76
N VAL A 224 -15.60 -7.89 -13.10
CA VAL A 224 -15.19 -8.22 -14.47
C VAL A 224 -16.39 -8.34 -15.39
N GLU A 225 -17.48 -8.98 -14.93
CA GLU A 225 -18.75 -9.01 -15.67
C GLU A 225 -19.33 -7.60 -15.94
N ALA A 226 -19.07 -6.65 -15.03
CA ALA A 226 -19.48 -5.25 -15.16
C ALA A 226 -18.52 -4.40 -16.01
N GLY A 227 -17.40 -4.96 -16.49
CA GLY A 227 -16.46 -4.29 -17.38
C GLY A 227 -15.19 -3.74 -16.72
N CYS A 228 -14.82 -4.25 -15.53
CA CYS A 228 -13.50 -3.99 -14.94
C CYS A 228 -12.40 -4.56 -15.87
N ASP A 229 -11.36 -3.78 -16.13
CA ASP A 229 -10.34 -4.12 -17.12
C ASP A 229 -9.22 -4.98 -16.52
N ILE A 230 -8.84 -4.70 -15.28
CA ILE A 230 -7.73 -5.33 -14.55
C ILE A 230 -8.20 -5.75 -13.15
N ILE A 231 -7.67 -6.87 -12.64
CA ILE A 231 -7.84 -7.30 -11.24
C ILE A 231 -6.48 -7.67 -10.64
N ASP A 232 -6.31 -7.41 -9.34
CA ASP A 232 -5.12 -7.79 -8.59
C ASP A 232 -5.28 -9.16 -7.92
N THR A 233 -4.44 -10.13 -8.26
CA THR A 233 -4.46 -11.46 -7.64
C THR A 233 -3.10 -11.81 -7.04
N ALA A 234 -3.09 -12.83 -6.17
CA ALA A 234 -1.87 -13.37 -5.59
C ALA A 234 -1.74 -14.86 -5.94
N MET A 235 -0.53 -15.36 -6.14
CA MET A 235 -0.30 -16.81 -6.26
C MET A 235 -0.81 -17.56 -5.02
N SER A 236 -1.48 -18.70 -5.22
CA SER A 236 -2.22 -19.41 -4.16
C SER A 236 -1.48 -19.70 -2.85
N PRO A 237 -0.15 -19.95 -2.79
CA PRO A 237 0.54 -20.16 -1.51
C PRO A 237 0.52 -18.95 -0.58
N PHE A 238 0.36 -17.73 -1.12
CA PHE A 238 0.25 -16.48 -0.37
C PHE A 238 -1.01 -15.69 -0.77
N ALA A 239 -2.05 -16.36 -1.25
CA ALA A 239 -3.35 -15.76 -1.52
C ALA A 239 -4.30 -15.95 -0.33
N MET A 240 -5.50 -15.37 -0.43
CA MET A 240 -6.60 -15.52 0.53
C MET A 240 -6.30 -14.91 1.91
N GLY A 241 -7.24 -15.05 2.85
CA GLY A 241 -7.11 -14.41 4.16
C GLY A 241 -6.99 -12.90 4.02
N THR A 242 -5.98 -12.30 4.64
CA THR A 242 -5.66 -10.89 4.47
C THR A 242 -4.95 -10.56 3.15
N SER A 243 -4.68 -11.52 2.27
CA SER A 243 -4.12 -11.31 0.91
C SER A 243 -5.21 -11.22 -0.16
N GLN A 244 -4.82 -11.12 -1.43
CA GLN A 244 -5.71 -11.07 -2.59
C GLN A 244 -6.36 -12.44 -2.93
N PRO A 245 -7.44 -12.48 -3.74
CA PRO A 245 -7.90 -13.72 -4.37
C PRO A 245 -6.78 -14.44 -5.16
N ALA A 246 -6.84 -15.77 -5.22
CA ALA A 246 -5.81 -16.57 -5.87
C ALA A 246 -5.81 -16.43 -7.40
N THR A 247 -4.64 -16.19 -8.00
CA THR A 247 -4.43 -16.02 -9.44
C THR A 247 -4.96 -17.21 -10.24
N GLU A 248 -4.56 -18.42 -9.85
CA GLU A 248 -4.94 -19.67 -10.53
C GLU A 248 -6.45 -19.90 -10.53
N VAL A 249 -7.10 -19.51 -9.43
CA VAL A 249 -8.56 -19.62 -9.27
C VAL A 249 -9.28 -18.63 -10.19
N MET A 250 -8.83 -17.37 -10.25
CA MET A 250 -9.46 -16.38 -11.11
C MET A 250 -9.25 -16.69 -12.60
N VAL A 251 -8.07 -17.20 -12.98
CA VAL A 251 -7.80 -17.67 -14.34
C VAL A 251 -8.73 -18.82 -14.72
N GLU A 252 -8.90 -19.83 -13.87
CA GLU A 252 -9.85 -20.93 -14.16
C GLU A 252 -11.29 -20.44 -14.21
N THR A 253 -11.66 -19.51 -13.33
CA THR A 253 -13.03 -18.98 -13.22
C THR A 253 -13.51 -18.35 -14.52
N PHE A 254 -12.64 -17.64 -15.25
CA PHE A 254 -13.00 -16.97 -16.50
C PHE A 254 -12.72 -17.81 -17.76
N LYS A 255 -12.13 -18.99 -17.63
CA LYS A 255 -11.75 -19.85 -18.75
C LYS A 255 -12.96 -20.22 -19.62
N GLY A 256 -12.83 -20.05 -20.93
CA GLY A 256 -13.91 -20.32 -21.89
C GLY A 256 -15.05 -19.30 -21.89
N THR A 257 -14.98 -18.25 -21.07
CA THR A 257 -15.91 -17.11 -21.09
C THR A 257 -15.38 -15.99 -21.99
N PRO A 258 -16.15 -14.93 -22.30
CA PRO A 258 -15.62 -13.75 -22.98
C PRO A 258 -14.47 -13.05 -22.25
N TYR A 259 -14.31 -13.30 -20.94
CA TYR A 259 -13.31 -12.69 -20.07
C TYR A 259 -12.05 -13.53 -19.88
N ASP A 260 -11.97 -14.68 -20.57
CA ASP A 260 -10.82 -15.58 -20.49
C ASP A 260 -9.50 -14.83 -20.72
N SER A 261 -8.63 -14.85 -19.70
CA SER A 261 -7.33 -14.18 -19.70
C SER A 261 -6.32 -14.84 -20.65
N GLY A 262 -6.52 -16.12 -20.98
CA GLY A 262 -5.60 -16.92 -21.78
C GLY A 262 -4.28 -17.30 -21.08
N LEU A 263 -4.15 -17.06 -19.77
CA LEU A 263 -2.94 -17.42 -19.02
C LEU A 263 -2.82 -18.94 -18.84
N ASP A 264 -1.59 -19.45 -18.92
CA ASP A 264 -1.30 -20.88 -18.84
C ASP A 264 -1.33 -21.40 -17.39
N GLN A 265 -2.32 -22.24 -17.08
CA GLN A 265 -2.47 -22.87 -15.77
C GLN A 265 -1.32 -23.78 -15.36
N SER A 266 -0.65 -24.45 -16.31
CA SER A 266 0.52 -25.28 -15.99
C SER A 266 1.68 -24.41 -15.53
N LEU A 267 1.92 -23.29 -16.22
CA LEU A 267 2.94 -22.32 -15.84
C LEU A 267 2.65 -21.68 -14.48
N LEU A 268 1.39 -21.32 -14.21
CA LEU A 268 0.94 -20.81 -12.91
C LEU A 268 1.15 -21.84 -11.79
N SER A 269 0.83 -23.12 -12.03
CA SER A 269 1.06 -24.19 -11.07
C SER A 269 2.53 -24.33 -10.69
N GLU A 270 3.45 -24.24 -11.67
CA GLU A 270 4.89 -24.30 -11.40
C GLU A 270 5.38 -23.13 -10.54
N ILE A 271 4.79 -21.94 -10.72
CA ILE A 271 5.09 -20.76 -9.89
C ILE A 271 4.54 -20.98 -8.48
N ALA A 272 3.32 -21.50 -8.33
CA ALA A 272 2.75 -21.83 -7.04
C ALA A 272 3.60 -22.87 -6.29
N ASP A 273 4.11 -23.88 -6.98
CA ASP A 273 4.95 -24.90 -6.37
C ASP A 273 6.31 -24.35 -5.90
N TYR A 274 6.84 -23.31 -6.54
CA TYR A 274 8.02 -22.60 -6.05
C TYR A 274 7.76 -21.88 -4.71
N PHE A 275 6.62 -21.21 -4.57
CA PHE A 275 6.29 -20.46 -3.36
C PHE A 275 5.76 -21.33 -2.21
N ARG A 276 5.30 -22.56 -2.51
CA ARG A 276 4.72 -23.48 -1.53
C ARG A 276 5.68 -23.83 -0.37
N PRO A 277 6.95 -24.22 -0.60
CA PRO A 277 7.91 -24.42 0.48
C PRO A 277 8.18 -23.16 1.31
N LEU A 278 8.19 -21.96 0.69
CA LEU A 278 8.40 -20.70 1.41
C LEU A 278 7.25 -20.40 2.37
N ARG A 279 6.00 -20.68 1.95
CA ARG A 279 4.85 -20.61 2.84
C ARG A 279 4.98 -21.59 4.02
N ASP A 280 5.39 -22.83 3.75
CA ASP A 280 5.54 -23.85 4.80
C ASP A 280 6.60 -23.46 5.83
N GLN A 281 7.73 -22.91 5.37
CA GLN A 281 8.75 -22.33 6.25
C GLN A 281 8.21 -21.15 7.07
N ALA A 282 7.41 -20.27 6.47
CA ALA A 282 6.81 -19.13 7.18
C ALA A 282 5.80 -19.57 8.25
N LEU A 283 5.06 -20.65 8.00
CA LEU A 283 4.16 -21.29 8.97
C LEU A 283 4.95 -21.89 10.14
N GLU A 284 5.99 -22.68 9.84
CA GLU A 284 6.85 -23.31 10.85
C GLU A 284 7.55 -22.27 11.74
N ALA A 285 8.04 -21.18 11.13
CA ALA A 285 8.67 -20.08 11.84
C ALA A 285 7.67 -19.15 12.58
N GLY A 286 6.36 -19.36 12.44
CA GLY A 286 5.32 -18.53 13.06
C GLY A 286 5.19 -17.12 12.47
N VAL A 287 5.85 -16.85 11.34
CA VAL A 287 5.76 -15.56 10.62
C VAL A 287 4.40 -15.45 9.93
N LEU A 288 3.92 -16.54 9.32
CA LEU A 288 2.56 -16.63 8.80
C LEU A 288 1.63 -17.14 9.89
N ASN A 289 0.76 -16.26 10.39
CA ASN A 289 -0.21 -16.63 11.42
C ASN A 289 -1.48 -17.24 10.79
N PRO A 290 -1.84 -18.50 11.07
CA PRO A 290 -3.06 -19.11 10.52
C PRO A 290 -4.35 -18.33 10.78
N LYS A 291 -4.39 -17.50 11.85
CA LYS A 291 -5.55 -16.64 12.13
C LYS A 291 -5.82 -15.63 11.01
N VAL A 292 -4.78 -15.10 10.35
CA VAL A 292 -4.95 -14.12 9.26
C VAL A 292 -5.41 -14.77 7.95
N MET A 293 -5.36 -16.10 7.87
CA MET A 293 -5.88 -16.87 6.73
C MET A 293 -7.40 -17.14 6.83
N GLY A 294 -7.97 -16.98 8.03
CA GLY A 294 -9.39 -17.20 8.28
C GLY A 294 -10.27 -16.07 7.74
N VAL A 295 -11.52 -16.41 7.41
CA VAL A 295 -12.54 -15.42 7.04
C VAL A 295 -12.98 -14.64 8.28
N ASN A 296 -12.93 -13.31 8.20
CA ASN A 296 -13.43 -12.42 9.22
C ASN A 296 -14.48 -11.46 8.65
N ILE A 297 -15.75 -11.89 8.69
CA ILE A 297 -16.88 -11.09 8.21
C ILE A 297 -17.08 -9.79 9.01
N LYS A 298 -16.63 -9.73 10.26
CA LYS A 298 -16.73 -8.51 11.09
C LYS A 298 -15.91 -7.34 10.52
N THR A 299 -15.01 -7.60 9.57
CA THR A 299 -14.33 -6.56 8.80
C THR A 299 -15.32 -5.64 8.08
N LEU A 300 -16.47 -6.16 7.61
CA LEU A 300 -17.53 -5.34 7.02
C LEU A 300 -18.20 -4.39 8.02
N LEU A 301 -18.15 -4.72 9.31
CA LEU A 301 -18.75 -3.91 10.38
C LEU A 301 -17.78 -2.81 10.84
N TYR A 302 -16.55 -3.19 11.18
CA TYR A 302 -15.57 -2.27 11.76
C TYR A 302 -14.72 -1.54 10.71
N GLN A 303 -14.69 -2.04 9.48
CA GLN A 303 -13.91 -1.50 8.35
C GLN A 303 -12.40 -1.45 8.61
N VAL A 304 -11.91 -2.25 9.56
CA VAL A 304 -10.50 -2.30 9.96
C VAL A 304 -9.76 -3.33 9.10
N PRO A 305 -8.69 -2.93 8.37
CA PRO A 305 -7.88 -3.89 7.62
C PRO A 305 -7.24 -4.95 8.53
N GLY A 306 -7.07 -6.18 8.03
CA GLY A 306 -6.59 -7.30 8.84
C GLY A 306 -5.22 -7.07 9.50
N GLY A 307 -4.26 -6.46 8.79
CA GLY A 307 -2.95 -6.12 9.36
C GLY A 307 -3.03 -5.14 10.54
N MET A 308 -4.01 -4.24 10.54
CA MET A 308 -4.25 -3.32 11.64
C MET A 308 -4.82 -4.04 12.87
N LEU A 309 -5.70 -5.03 12.68
CA LEU A 309 -6.24 -5.83 13.80
C LEU A 309 -5.14 -6.53 14.58
N SER A 310 -4.17 -7.13 13.88
CA SER A 310 -3.00 -7.77 14.52
C SER A 310 -2.17 -6.78 15.33
N ASN A 311 -1.96 -5.57 14.81
CA ASN A 311 -1.21 -4.52 15.52
C ASN A 311 -1.96 -4.03 16.77
N LEU A 312 -3.28 -3.81 16.68
CA LEU A 312 -4.10 -3.42 17.83
C LEU A 312 -4.05 -4.46 18.95
N LEU A 313 -4.12 -5.74 18.59
CA LEU A 313 -4.01 -6.83 19.56
C LEU A 313 -2.65 -6.83 20.26
N SER A 314 -1.55 -6.60 19.51
CA SER A 314 -0.21 -6.46 20.11
C SER A 314 -0.14 -5.28 21.08
N GLN A 315 -0.68 -4.12 20.71
CA GLN A 315 -0.69 -2.94 21.58
C GLN A 315 -1.47 -3.19 22.88
N LEU A 316 -2.61 -3.87 22.81
CA LEU A 316 -3.38 -4.23 24.00
C LEU A 316 -2.65 -5.25 24.87
N LYS A 317 -1.97 -6.22 24.25
CA LYS A 317 -1.14 -7.20 24.97
C LYS A 317 0.01 -6.54 25.72
N ASP A 318 0.72 -5.61 25.09
CA ASP A 318 1.83 -4.88 25.72
C ASP A 318 1.35 -4.05 26.92
N GLN A 319 0.06 -3.66 26.95
CA GLN A 319 -0.58 -2.95 28.04
C GLN A 319 -1.36 -3.87 29.01
N ASN A 320 -1.26 -5.19 28.86
CA ASN A 320 -2.03 -6.19 29.62
C ASN A 320 -3.54 -5.95 29.62
N ALA A 321 -4.10 -5.54 28.48
CA ALA A 321 -5.51 -5.15 28.30
C ALA A 321 -6.20 -5.87 27.13
N GLU A 322 -5.80 -7.11 26.82
CA GLU A 322 -6.35 -7.90 25.71
C GLU A 322 -7.87 -8.14 25.86
N ASP A 323 -8.38 -8.16 27.09
CA ASP A 323 -9.80 -8.30 27.42
C ASP A 323 -10.65 -7.12 26.90
N ARG A 324 -10.03 -5.96 26.65
CA ARG A 324 -10.69 -4.73 26.17
C ARG A 324 -10.76 -4.63 24.64
N TYR A 325 -10.36 -5.68 23.93
CA TYR A 325 -10.31 -5.69 22.46
C TYR A 325 -11.63 -5.30 21.78
N TYR A 326 -12.76 -5.81 22.28
CA TYR A 326 -14.06 -5.50 21.71
C TYR A 326 -14.49 -4.05 21.96
N GLU A 327 -14.13 -3.46 23.11
CA GLU A 327 -14.36 -2.03 23.38
C GLU A 327 -13.61 -1.16 22.36
N VAL A 328 -12.37 -1.55 22.00
CA VAL A 328 -11.58 -0.83 20.98
C VAL A 328 -12.25 -0.91 19.62
N LEU A 329 -12.74 -2.09 19.21
CA LEU A 329 -13.44 -2.23 17.93
C LEU A 329 -14.71 -1.38 17.84
N GLU A 330 -15.43 -1.21 18.94
CA GLU A 330 -16.60 -0.33 19.02
C GLU A 330 -16.25 1.16 19.03
N GLU A 331 -15.07 1.53 19.55
CA GLU A 331 -14.60 2.91 19.59
C GLU A 331 -14.05 3.39 18.24
N ILE A 332 -13.48 2.50 17.41
CA ILE A 332 -12.91 2.85 16.10
C ILE A 332 -13.90 3.62 15.20
N PRO A 333 -15.15 3.16 14.96
CA PRO A 333 -16.11 3.91 14.16
C PRO A 333 -16.43 5.30 14.73
N ARG A 334 -16.38 5.47 16.05
CA ARG A 334 -16.65 6.75 16.72
C ARG A 334 -15.50 7.73 16.53
N VAL A 335 -14.26 7.26 16.66
CA VAL A 335 -13.07 8.07 16.36
C VAL A 335 -13.03 8.42 14.87
N ARG A 336 -13.26 7.44 13.99
CA ARG A 336 -13.35 7.67 12.53
C ARG A 336 -14.37 8.76 12.21
N LYS A 337 -15.56 8.75 12.83
CA LYS A 337 -16.58 9.78 12.65
C LYS A 337 -16.09 11.17 13.09
N ASP A 338 -15.46 11.27 14.26
CA ASP A 338 -14.90 12.53 14.74
C ASP A 338 -13.76 13.05 13.85
N PHE A 339 -13.08 12.15 13.14
CA PHE A 339 -11.97 12.43 12.23
C PHE A 339 -12.43 12.64 10.79
N GLY A 340 -13.71 12.94 10.54
CA GLY A 340 -14.20 13.27 9.19
C GLY A 340 -14.43 12.06 8.27
N GLU A 341 -14.51 10.86 8.86
CA GLU A 341 -14.78 9.59 8.22
C GLU A 341 -13.77 9.10 7.17
N PRO A 342 -12.44 9.21 7.35
CA PRO A 342 -11.48 8.80 6.32
C PRO A 342 -11.57 7.30 6.00
N PRO A 343 -11.18 6.88 4.78
CA PRO A 343 -10.82 5.48 4.54
C PRO A 343 -9.76 5.04 5.56
N LEU A 344 -9.84 3.82 6.08
CA LEU A 344 -8.85 3.29 7.03
C LEU A 344 -7.73 2.58 6.26
N VAL A 345 -6.76 3.36 5.76
CA VAL A 345 -5.55 2.88 5.08
C VAL A 345 -4.33 3.59 5.67
N THR A 346 -3.11 3.14 5.44
CA THR A 346 -1.93 3.81 6.01
C THR A 346 -1.81 5.26 5.49
N PRO A 347 -1.62 6.27 6.36
CA PRO A 347 -1.48 6.19 7.83
C PRO A 347 -2.78 6.39 8.64
N SER A 348 -3.91 6.79 8.02
CA SER A 348 -5.18 7.06 8.72
C SER A 348 -5.68 5.89 9.58
N SER A 349 -5.50 4.66 9.13
CA SER A 349 -5.84 3.44 9.87
C SER A 349 -5.14 3.38 11.22
N GLN A 350 -3.83 3.60 11.25
CA GLN A 350 -3.02 3.58 12.48
C GLN A 350 -3.42 4.73 13.41
N ILE A 351 -3.62 5.93 12.85
CA ILE A 351 -3.99 7.13 13.63
C ILE A 351 -5.32 6.91 14.35
N VAL A 352 -6.36 6.52 13.61
CA VAL A 352 -7.70 6.25 14.16
C VAL A 352 -7.66 5.08 15.15
N GLY A 353 -6.93 4.01 14.82
CA GLY A 353 -6.79 2.82 15.64
C GLY A 353 -6.14 3.09 17.00
N THR A 354 -4.96 3.71 16.98
CA THR A 354 -4.23 4.04 18.20
C THR A 354 -5.01 5.04 19.06
N GLN A 355 -5.69 6.01 18.44
CA GLN A 355 -6.55 6.92 19.19
C GLN A 355 -7.73 6.19 19.87
N ALA A 356 -8.33 5.19 19.21
CA ALA A 356 -9.37 4.36 19.82
C ALA A 356 -8.84 3.54 21.02
N VAL A 357 -7.65 2.95 20.90
CA VAL A 357 -6.98 2.27 22.03
C VAL A 357 -6.79 3.23 23.20
N LEU A 358 -6.26 4.44 22.96
CA LEU A 358 -6.05 5.43 24.01
C LEU A 358 -7.36 5.87 24.68
N ASN A 359 -8.43 6.09 23.90
CA ASN A 359 -9.75 6.44 24.43
C ASN A 359 -10.27 5.35 25.38
N VAL A 360 -10.15 4.08 24.97
CA VAL A 360 -10.57 2.93 25.77
C VAL A 360 -9.71 2.81 27.03
N LEU A 361 -8.39 2.71 26.89
CA LEU A 361 -7.46 2.53 28.01
C LEU A 361 -7.53 3.65 29.05
N SER A 362 -7.74 4.90 28.62
CA SER A 362 -7.84 6.04 29.53
C SER A 362 -9.22 6.21 30.18
N GLY A 363 -10.25 5.51 29.67
CA GLY A 363 -11.64 5.63 30.13
C GLY A 363 -12.33 6.94 29.73
N GLU A 364 -11.67 7.79 28.93
CA GLU A 364 -12.18 9.10 28.52
C GLU A 364 -11.72 9.43 27.09
N ARG A 365 -12.67 9.79 26.21
CA ARG A 365 -12.36 10.09 24.81
C ARG A 365 -11.49 11.36 24.71
N TYR A 366 -10.35 11.23 24.03
CA TYR A 366 -9.40 12.31 23.74
C TYR A 366 -8.74 12.94 24.98
N LYS A 367 -8.65 12.19 26.10
CA LYS A 367 -7.84 12.60 27.26
C LYS A 367 -6.34 12.61 26.92
N MET A 368 -5.91 11.64 26.13
CA MET A 368 -4.58 11.58 25.51
C MET A 368 -4.75 11.58 23.99
N ILE A 369 -4.02 12.47 23.31
CA ILE A 369 -4.08 12.62 21.85
C ILE A 369 -2.65 12.57 21.33
N THR A 370 -2.37 11.65 20.41
CA THR A 370 -1.03 11.49 19.84
C THR A 370 -0.67 12.66 18.92
N ASN A 371 0.61 12.80 18.61
CA ASN A 371 1.08 13.84 17.68
C ASN A 371 0.50 13.63 16.27
N GLU A 372 0.36 12.37 15.83
CA GLU A 372 -0.21 12.02 14.54
C GLU A 372 -1.72 12.34 14.48
N SER A 373 -2.47 12.08 15.56
CA SER A 373 -3.86 12.51 15.68
C SER A 373 -3.99 14.04 15.62
N LYS A 374 -3.11 14.77 16.34
CA LYS A 374 -3.08 16.24 16.29
C LYS A 374 -2.73 16.75 14.89
N ALA A 375 -1.77 16.13 14.21
CA ALA A 375 -1.38 16.46 12.85
C ALA A 375 -2.51 16.22 11.84
N MET A 376 -3.26 15.13 11.96
CA MET A 376 -4.46 14.92 11.13
C MET A 376 -5.53 15.97 11.41
N LEU A 377 -5.85 16.22 12.68
CA LEU A 377 -6.88 17.18 13.07
C LEU A 377 -6.50 18.64 12.79
N SER A 378 -5.21 18.96 12.64
CA SER A 378 -4.72 20.26 12.17
C SER A 378 -4.67 20.39 10.65
N GLY A 379 -5.01 19.33 9.90
CA GLY A 379 -5.02 19.34 8.43
C GLY A 379 -3.69 19.02 7.77
N GLN A 380 -2.65 18.58 8.51
CA GLN A 380 -1.32 18.26 7.91
C GLN A 380 -1.34 17.07 6.93
N TYR A 381 -2.39 16.24 6.97
CA TYR A 381 -2.59 15.13 6.04
C TYR A 381 -3.56 15.45 4.88
N GLY A 382 -4.15 16.65 4.86
CA GLY A 382 -5.14 17.06 3.86
C GLY A 382 -6.57 17.04 4.38
N GLN A 383 -7.54 16.95 3.46
CA GLN A 383 -8.96 17.10 3.75
C GLN A 383 -9.70 15.77 3.64
N THR A 384 -10.63 15.53 4.56
CA THR A 384 -11.56 14.40 4.53
C THR A 384 -12.89 14.73 3.86
N VAL A 385 -13.66 13.70 3.51
CA VAL A 385 -14.97 13.86 2.87
C VAL A 385 -15.98 14.64 3.72
N LYS A 386 -15.87 14.57 5.05
CA LYS A 386 -16.63 15.37 6.01
C LYS A 386 -15.68 16.22 6.85
N PRO A 387 -16.13 17.36 7.39
CA PRO A 387 -15.34 18.14 8.33
C PRO A 387 -15.05 17.32 9.61
N PHE A 388 -13.90 17.56 10.22
CA PHE A 388 -13.58 17.05 11.55
C PHE A 388 -14.55 17.58 12.60
N ASN A 389 -14.73 16.84 13.70
CA ASN A 389 -15.55 17.29 14.82
C ASN A 389 -14.90 18.52 15.49
N PRO A 390 -15.57 19.69 15.52
CA PRO A 390 -14.98 20.93 16.05
C PRO A 390 -14.53 20.84 17.52
N GLU A 391 -15.27 20.10 18.36
CA GLU A 391 -14.91 19.90 19.77
C GLU A 391 -13.60 19.10 19.91
N VAL A 392 -13.42 18.10 19.04
CA VAL A 392 -12.22 17.25 19.04
C VAL A 392 -11.02 18.01 18.47
N VAL A 393 -11.22 18.79 17.42
CA VAL A 393 -10.20 19.72 16.89
C VAL A 393 -9.77 20.68 18.01
N LYS A 394 -10.73 21.32 18.71
CA LYS A 394 -10.43 22.24 19.81
C LYS A 394 -9.60 21.58 20.92
N LYS A 395 -9.95 20.35 21.32
CA LYS A 395 -9.18 19.58 22.31
C LYS A 395 -7.77 19.23 21.82
N ALA A 396 -7.61 18.94 20.53
CA ALA A 396 -6.35 18.49 19.96
C ALA A 396 -5.34 19.63 19.76
N ILE A 397 -5.78 20.78 19.24
CA ILE A 397 -4.89 21.84 18.76
C ILE A 397 -5.17 23.23 19.37
N GLY A 398 -6.15 23.36 20.26
CA GLY A 398 -6.43 24.60 20.99
C GLY A 398 -6.94 25.72 20.08
N ASP A 399 -6.24 26.85 20.07
CA ASP A 399 -6.54 28.03 19.23
C ASP A 399 -5.76 28.05 17.91
N THR A 400 -4.96 27.01 17.63
CA THR A 400 -4.19 26.91 16.37
C THR A 400 -5.15 26.80 15.19
N GLU A 401 -4.97 27.65 14.17
CA GLU A 401 -5.77 27.58 12.94
C GLU A 401 -5.43 26.31 12.12
N PRO A 402 -6.43 25.51 11.72
CA PRO A 402 -6.21 24.35 10.86
C PRO A 402 -5.70 24.75 9.46
N ILE A 403 -4.85 23.89 8.89
CA ILE A 403 -4.42 23.98 7.49
C ILE A 403 -5.60 23.65 6.58
N THR A 404 -5.90 24.55 5.64
CA THR A 404 -7.01 24.41 4.67
C THR A 404 -6.55 24.30 3.22
N VAL A 405 -5.33 24.78 2.93
CA VAL A 405 -4.64 24.60 1.64
C VAL A 405 -4.09 23.16 1.51
N ARG A 406 -3.50 22.83 0.37
CA ARG A 406 -2.75 21.57 0.23
C ARG A 406 -1.53 21.61 1.17
N PRO A 407 -1.35 20.68 2.11
CA PRO A 407 -0.32 20.83 3.15
C PRO A 407 1.10 20.87 2.62
N ALA A 408 1.35 20.24 1.46
CA ALA A 408 2.65 20.26 0.78
C ALA A 408 3.08 21.67 0.36
N ASP A 409 2.13 22.57 0.08
CA ASP A 409 2.42 23.95 -0.34
C ASP A 409 3.07 24.78 0.78
N LEU A 410 3.05 24.27 2.01
CA LEU A 410 3.67 24.89 3.19
C LEU A 410 5.04 24.29 3.52
N ILE A 411 5.52 23.32 2.73
CA ILE A 411 6.81 22.65 2.93
C ILE A 411 7.80 23.21 1.91
N GLU A 412 8.83 23.88 2.41
CA GLU A 412 9.94 24.36 1.57
C GLU A 412 10.72 23.18 0.94
N PRO A 413 11.32 23.36 -0.24
CA PRO A 413 12.16 22.32 -0.88
C PRO A 413 13.19 21.71 0.07
N GLU A 414 13.29 20.38 0.06
CA GLU A 414 14.06 19.64 1.07
C GLU A 414 15.31 18.94 0.50
N LEU A 415 15.38 18.67 -0.82
CA LEU A 415 16.40 17.78 -1.39
C LEU A 415 17.84 18.22 -1.13
N ASP A 416 18.18 19.49 -1.40
CA ASP A 416 19.54 20.00 -1.23
C ASP A 416 20.03 19.87 0.22
N LYS A 417 19.13 20.14 1.18
CA LYS A 417 19.41 20.01 2.61
C LYS A 417 19.64 18.55 2.98
N ILE A 418 18.77 17.65 2.53
CA ILE A 418 18.85 16.22 2.81
C ILE A 418 20.13 15.63 2.19
N GLU A 419 20.50 16.05 0.97
CA GLU A 419 21.72 15.58 0.30
C GLU A 419 22.99 16.00 1.07
N ALA A 420 23.03 17.25 1.56
CA ALA A 420 24.14 17.74 2.35
C ALA A 420 24.35 16.90 3.64
N GLU A 421 23.26 16.49 4.30
CA GLU A 421 23.30 15.69 5.54
C GLU A 421 23.90 14.28 5.37
N ILE A 422 23.87 13.71 4.16
CA ILE A 422 24.34 12.33 3.91
C ILE A 422 25.56 12.22 3.00
N THR A 423 26.26 13.33 2.75
CA THR A 423 27.38 13.38 1.80
C THR A 423 28.42 12.28 2.05
N GLU A 424 28.73 11.97 3.30
CA GLU A 424 29.69 10.92 3.68
C GLU A 424 29.18 9.48 3.50
N TRP A 425 27.86 9.30 3.40
CA TRP A 425 27.19 7.99 3.30
C TRP A 425 26.67 7.68 1.89
N LYS A 426 26.55 8.69 1.03
CA LYS A 426 25.98 8.58 -0.33
C LYS A 426 26.91 7.75 -1.23
N GLU A 427 26.40 6.62 -1.73
CA GLU A 427 27.10 5.78 -2.71
C GLU A 427 26.36 5.74 -4.06
N GLN A 428 25.09 6.13 -4.08
CA GLN A 428 24.26 6.28 -5.28
C GLN A 428 23.30 7.47 -5.10
N ASP A 429 22.78 7.98 -6.21
CA ASP A 429 21.85 9.11 -6.20
C ASP A 429 20.61 8.86 -5.34
N GLU A 430 20.10 7.64 -5.37
CA GLU A 430 18.88 7.25 -4.68
C GLU A 430 19.01 7.20 -3.14
N ASP A 431 20.24 7.23 -2.60
CA ASP A 431 20.45 7.21 -1.15
C ASP A 431 19.86 8.44 -0.47
N VAL A 432 19.81 9.60 -1.15
CA VAL A 432 19.16 10.81 -0.63
C VAL A 432 17.67 10.58 -0.38
N LEU A 433 17.01 9.82 -1.26
CA LEU A 433 15.60 9.47 -1.13
C LEU A 433 15.39 8.43 -0.04
N THR A 434 16.28 7.45 0.05
CA THR A 434 16.27 6.45 1.13
C THR A 434 16.36 7.13 2.50
N TYR A 435 17.28 8.09 2.65
CA TYR A 435 17.43 8.87 3.88
C TYR A 435 16.27 9.84 4.11
N ALA A 436 15.76 10.53 3.09
CA ALA A 436 14.59 11.41 3.20
C ALA A 436 13.39 10.69 3.84
N LEU A 437 13.14 9.45 3.40
CA LEU A 437 12.00 8.67 3.86
C LEU A 437 12.21 8.07 5.26
N PHE A 438 13.40 7.55 5.54
CA PHE A 438 13.67 6.83 6.78
C PHE A 438 15.06 7.17 7.37
N PRO A 439 15.28 8.40 7.89
CA PRO A 439 16.63 8.89 8.21
C PRO A 439 17.45 7.93 9.09
N GLN A 440 16.88 7.50 10.22
CA GLN A 440 17.57 6.60 11.14
C GLN A 440 17.83 5.22 10.53
N VAL A 441 16.83 4.63 9.86
CA VAL A 441 16.95 3.30 9.25
C VAL A 441 17.95 3.32 8.10
N ALA A 442 17.94 4.38 7.31
CA ALA A 442 18.85 4.60 6.21
C ALA A 442 20.30 4.70 6.72
N LEU A 443 20.55 5.50 7.76
CA LEU A 443 21.89 5.58 8.36
C LEU A 443 22.37 4.24 8.91
N ASP A 444 21.51 3.50 9.59
CA ASP A 444 21.85 2.16 10.10
C ASP A 444 22.18 1.19 8.95
N PHE A 445 21.41 1.26 7.86
CA PHE A 445 21.67 0.48 6.65
C PHE A 445 22.95 0.93 5.92
N PHE A 446 23.23 2.22 5.80
CA PHE A 446 24.43 2.74 5.14
C PHE A 446 25.70 2.31 5.88
N LYS A 447 25.68 2.36 7.22
CA LYS A 447 26.75 1.81 8.08
C LYS A 447 26.94 0.32 7.84
N TYR A 448 25.85 -0.45 7.81
CA TYR A 448 25.90 -1.87 7.50
C TYR A 448 26.49 -2.15 6.11
N ARG A 449 26.03 -1.44 5.08
CA ARG A 449 26.51 -1.55 3.70
C ARG A 449 28.01 -1.26 3.60
N GLN A 450 28.47 -0.19 4.26
CA GLN A 450 29.89 0.16 4.34
C GLN A 450 30.70 -0.93 5.05
N ALA A 451 30.17 -1.49 6.15
CA ALA A 451 30.83 -2.57 6.89
C ALA A 451 30.98 -3.84 6.06
N GLN A 452 29.96 -4.23 5.27
CA GLN A 452 30.04 -5.38 4.38
C GLN A 452 31.12 -5.22 3.30
N LYS A 453 31.34 -4.00 2.80
CA LYS A 453 32.38 -3.72 1.80
C LYS A 453 33.78 -3.68 2.37
N THR A 454 33.94 -3.04 3.53
CA THR A 454 35.24 -2.83 4.17
C THR A 454 35.68 -4.00 5.03
N LYS A 455 34.75 -4.91 5.37
CA LYS A 455 34.90 -5.92 6.44
C LYS A 455 35.24 -5.30 7.80
N VAL A 456 34.89 -4.03 7.99
CA VAL A 456 35.10 -3.31 9.26
C VAL A 456 33.74 -2.90 9.78
N ASP A 457 33.32 -3.49 10.89
CA ASP A 457 32.07 -3.11 11.52
C ASP A 457 32.25 -1.83 12.35
N VAL A 458 31.89 -0.69 11.76
CA VAL A 458 31.93 0.62 12.42
C VAL A 458 31.00 0.71 13.64
N THR A 459 30.01 -0.19 13.78
CA THR A 459 29.13 -0.24 14.96
C THR A 459 29.78 -0.95 16.16
N VAL A 460 30.85 -1.71 15.92
CA VAL A 460 31.65 -2.41 16.93
C VAL A 460 33.06 -1.81 17.04
N ALA A 461 33.35 -0.78 16.24
CA ALA A 461 34.63 -0.07 16.27
C ALA A 461 34.80 0.69 17.60
N ASP A 462 35.92 0.44 18.27
CA ASP A 462 36.35 1.23 19.41
C ASP A 462 36.95 2.53 18.89
N THR A 463 36.09 3.53 18.72
CA THR A 463 36.48 4.86 18.24
C THR A 463 37.39 5.60 19.23
N GLN A 464 37.44 5.20 20.50
CA GLN A 464 38.36 5.77 21.49
C GLN A 464 39.78 5.23 21.32
N ASN A 465 39.93 3.95 20.99
CA ASN A 465 41.24 3.29 20.88
C ASN A 465 41.71 3.06 19.43
N GLN A 466 40.99 3.58 18.43
CA GLN A 466 41.26 3.33 17.00
C GLN A 466 41.40 1.83 16.66
N ALA A 467 40.69 0.97 17.39
CA ALA A 467 40.69 -0.46 17.17
C ALA A 467 39.43 -0.86 16.43
N TYR A 468 39.61 -1.40 15.22
CA TYR A 468 38.54 -1.86 14.36
C TYR A 468 38.52 -3.39 14.39
N PRO A 469 37.45 -4.04 14.85
CA PRO A 469 37.32 -5.48 14.68
C PRO A 469 37.23 -5.78 13.18
N VAL A 470 38.08 -6.71 12.73
CA VAL A 470 38.18 -7.23 11.35
C VAL A 470 37.25 -8.42 11.18
#